data_AF-A0A7W0KG15-F1
#
_entry.id   AF-A0A7W0KG15-F1
#
_cell.length_a   1.000
_cell.length_b   1.000
_cell.length_c   1.000
_cell.angle_alpha   90.00
_cell.angle_beta   90.00
_cell.angle_gamma   90.00
#
_symmetry.space_group_name_H-M   'P 1'
#
loop_
_entity.id
_entity.type
_entity.pdbx_description
1 polymer ?
#
loop_
_entity_poly.entity_id
_entity_poly.type
_entity_poly.pdbx_seq_one_letter_code
_entity_poly.pdbx_strand_id
1 'polypeptide(L)'
;MPVSLAHVGQHLLAPRTLLRRRPVQIAIGVAAVATILAIVLAPETTPSTWDWVRILLIGLLGTGSVLMFVAAQPPAADAVERRARLLIAAALVTLALAINLTFTLGTALIFSIGFTVVVLIATENRDHRIPRLISGALIAGIPFWVWSALQAWTWGLLLLIPLAAIGVISDGHMRAAVASPEDADSLLTPRAHRLACWLGIFGSALIALVAGLLSDAANGVVALGAVGAIVLVGLEAGTPLSAAPGARTSLALAEAALLWVAICWIVSL
;
A
#
# COMPACT_ATOMS: atom_id res chain seq x y z
N MET A 1 8.42 23.26 29.91
CA MET A 1 6.97 23.16 30.18
C MET A 1 6.59 21.68 30.23
N PRO A 2 6.02 21.17 31.33
CA PRO A 2 5.62 19.77 31.40
C PRO A 2 4.43 19.52 30.46
N VAL A 3 4.59 18.57 29.54
CA VAL A 3 3.53 18.13 28.62
C VAL A 3 2.53 17.31 29.45
N SER A 4 1.32 17.82 29.67
CA SER A 4 0.30 17.07 30.41
C SER A 4 -0.28 15.94 29.55
N LEU A 5 -0.60 14.79 30.17
CA LEU A 5 -1.26 13.65 29.50
C LEU A 5 -2.58 14.06 28.81
N ALA A 6 -3.28 15.05 29.37
CA ALA A 6 -4.49 15.62 28.77
C ALA A 6 -4.19 16.37 27.45
N HIS A 7 -3.03 17.05 27.36
CA HIS A 7 -2.58 17.71 26.15
C HIS A 7 -2.21 16.69 25.06
N VAL A 8 -1.55 15.58 25.43
CA VAL A 8 -1.30 14.45 24.52
C VAL A 8 -2.62 13.83 24.03
N GLY A 9 -3.60 13.66 24.92
CA GLY A 9 -4.93 13.16 24.60
C GLY A 9 -5.67 14.00 23.56
N GLN A 10 -5.62 15.33 23.67
CA GLN A 10 -6.23 16.23 22.68
C GLN A 10 -5.54 16.15 21.31
N HIS A 11 -4.21 16.03 21.28
CA HIS A 11 -3.46 15.84 20.04
C HIS A 11 -3.65 14.44 19.41
N LEU A 12 -3.91 13.41 20.21
CA LEU A 12 -4.34 12.09 19.71
C LEU A 12 -5.70 12.14 19.00
N LEU A 13 -6.53 13.15 19.28
CA LEU A 13 -7.81 13.39 18.62
C LEU A 13 -7.70 14.31 17.39
N ALA A 14 -6.55 14.96 17.17
CA ALA A 14 -6.30 15.83 16.01
C ALA A 14 -6.42 15.13 14.63
N PRO A 15 -6.10 13.83 14.46
CA PRO A 15 -6.34 13.12 13.21
C PRO A 15 -7.81 12.93 12.88
N ARG A 16 -8.76 13.28 13.77
CA ARG A 16 -10.21 13.12 13.50
C ARG A 16 -10.63 13.80 12.20
N THR A 17 -10.03 14.92 11.83
CA THR A 17 -10.31 15.61 10.56
C THR A 17 -9.77 14.86 9.35
N LEU A 18 -8.63 14.17 9.48
CA LEU A 18 -8.08 13.27 8.46
C LEU A 18 -8.86 11.96 8.38
N LEU A 19 -9.24 11.39 9.51
CA LEU A 19 -10.07 10.17 9.59
C LEU A 19 -11.47 10.40 9.02
N ARG A 20 -11.93 11.64 8.89
CA ARG A 20 -13.18 11.96 8.15
C ARG A 20 -12.99 11.96 6.64
N ARG A 21 -11.75 11.99 6.14
CA ARG A 21 -11.48 11.93 4.70
C ARG A 21 -11.61 10.47 4.25
N ARG A 22 -12.61 10.18 3.41
CA ARG A 22 -12.79 8.87 2.73
C ARG A 22 -11.48 8.23 2.23
N PRO A 23 -10.57 8.94 1.53
CA PRO A 23 -9.29 8.37 1.11
C PRO A 23 -8.46 7.73 2.24
N VAL A 24 -8.39 8.40 3.39
CA VAL A 24 -7.65 7.94 4.57
C VAL A 24 -8.34 6.73 5.19
N GLN A 25 -9.67 6.76 5.28
CA GLN A 25 -10.45 5.61 5.78
C GLN A 25 -10.23 4.37 4.92
N ILE A 26 -10.20 4.52 3.59
CA ILE A 26 -9.94 3.43 2.66
C ILE A 26 -8.53 2.88 2.87
N ALA A 27 -7.51 3.75 2.94
CA ALA A 27 -6.13 3.30 3.14
C ALA A 27 -5.95 2.53 4.46
N ILE A 28 -6.55 3.01 5.55
CA ILE A 28 -6.55 2.32 6.86
C ILE A 28 -7.29 0.98 6.75
N GLY A 29 -8.47 0.98 6.13
CA GLY A 29 -9.25 -0.24 5.92
C GLY A 29 -8.48 -1.28 5.13
N VAL A 30 -7.82 -0.87 4.04
CA VAL A 30 -6.97 -1.75 3.24
C VAL A 30 -5.78 -2.25 4.04
N ALA A 31 -5.08 -1.39 4.80
CA ALA A 31 -3.96 -1.81 5.65
C ALA A 31 -4.40 -2.87 6.68
N ALA A 32 -5.56 -2.67 7.31
CA ALA A 32 -6.11 -3.59 8.29
C ALA A 32 -6.48 -4.93 7.64
N VAL A 33 -7.22 -4.90 6.53
CA VAL A 33 -7.60 -6.12 5.79
C VAL A 33 -6.36 -6.86 5.29
N ALA A 34 -5.39 -6.16 4.71
CA ALA A 34 -4.14 -6.74 4.25
C ALA A 34 -3.33 -7.38 5.38
N THR A 35 -3.32 -6.76 6.57
CA THR A 35 -2.63 -7.33 7.75
C THR A 35 -3.32 -8.61 8.20
N ILE A 36 -4.65 -8.61 8.30
CA ILE A 36 -5.41 -9.80 8.69
C ILE A 36 -5.23 -10.91 7.66
N LEU A 37 -5.38 -10.61 6.37
CA LEU A 37 -5.17 -11.58 5.29
C LEU A 37 -3.75 -12.13 5.32
N ALA A 38 -2.73 -11.28 5.53
CA ALA A 38 -1.35 -11.75 5.63
C ALA A 38 -1.15 -12.70 6.81
N ILE A 39 -1.79 -12.49 7.96
CA ILE A 39 -1.69 -13.44 9.08
C ILE A 39 -2.40 -14.76 8.74
N VAL A 40 -3.61 -14.70 8.16
CA VAL A 40 -4.42 -15.87 7.83
C VAL A 40 -3.82 -16.72 6.72
N LEU A 41 -3.19 -16.08 5.73
CA LEU A 41 -2.59 -16.72 4.57
C LEU A 41 -1.10 -17.06 4.78
N ALA A 42 -0.56 -16.89 5.99
CA ALA A 42 0.83 -17.23 6.27
C ALA A 42 1.02 -18.76 6.14
N PRO A 43 1.83 -19.22 5.18
CA PRO A 43 1.96 -20.65 4.89
C PRO A 43 2.59 -21.39 6.06
N GLU A 44 2.07 -22.59 6.34
CA GLU A 44 2.63 -23.56 7.29
C GLU A 44 2.85 -23.03 8.72
N THR A 45 2.17 -21.93 9.10
CA THR A 45 2.27 -21.35 10.44
C THR A 45 0.93 -21.31 11.14
N THR A 46 0.94 -21.65 12.44
CA THR A 46 -0.19 -21.46 13.35
C THR A 46 0.16 -20.35 14.33
N PRO A 47 -0.11 -19.07 14.00
CA PRO A 47 0.25 -17.95 14.86
C PRO A 47 -0.43 -18.05 16.23
N SER A 48 0.34 -17.86 17.29
CA SER A 48 -0.19 -17.83 18.64
C SER A 48 -1.06 -16.58 18.86
N THR A 49 -1.95 -16.60 19.86
CA THR A 49 -2.74 -15.40 20.24
C THR A 49 -1.85 -14.19 20.49
N TRP A 50 -0.63 -14.40 21.01
CA TRP A 50 0.31 -13.33 21.26
C TRP A 50 0.93 -12.76 19.98
N ASP A 51 1.14 -13.58 18.95
CA ASP A 51 1.60 -13.11 17.63
C ASP A 51 0.56 -12.20 16.98
N TRP A 52 -0.71 -12.60 17.04
CA TRP A 52 -1.84 -11.78 16.59
C TRP A 52 -1.85 -10.40 17.27
N VAL A 53 -1.76 -10.39 18.61
CA VAL A 53 -1.77 -9.15 19.39
C VAL A 53 -0.58 -8.26 19.00
N ARG A 54 0.63 -8.82 18.91
CA ARG A 54 1.84 -8.07 18.54
C ARG A 54 1.75 -7.49 17.12
N ILE A 55 1.37 -8.30 16.13
CA ILE A 55 1.28 -7.87 14.73
C ILE A 55 0.20 -6.80 14.57
N LEU A 56 -1.00 -7.01 15.13
CA LEU A 56 -2.07 -6.01 15.06
C LEU A 56 -1.69 -4.70 15.78
N LEU A 57 -1.00 -4.80 16.92
CA LEU A 57 -0.50 -3.62 17.63
C LEU A 57 0.55 -2.86 16.82
N ILE A 58 1.51 -3.55 16.20
CA ILE A 58 2.51 -2.92 15.32
C ILE A 58 1.81 -2.23 14.14
N GLY A 59 0.83 -2.89 13.50
CA GLY A 59 0.06 -2.31 12.41
C GLY A 59 -0.71 -1.06 12.82
N LEU A 60 -1.32 -1.07 14.01
CA LEU A 60 -2.03 0.07 14.59
C LEU A 60 -1.08 1.24 14.87
N LEU A 61 0.07 0.96 15.51
CA LEU A 61 1.08 1.97 15.85
C LEU A 61 1.71 2.57 14.59
N GLY A 62 2.05 1.74 13.60
CA GLY A 62 2.58 2.17 12.31
C GLY A 62 1.59 3.05 11.56
N THR A 63 0.34 2.62 11.45
CA THR A 63 -0.74 3.40 10.82
C THR A 63 -0.95 4.73 11.55
N GLY A 64 -1.02 4.71 12.89
CA GLY A 64 -1.13 5.92 13.70
C GLY A 64 0.04 6.89 13.50
N SER A 65 1.26 6.37 13.37
CA SER A 65 2.45 7.17 13.10
C SER A 65 2.36 7.86 11.74
N VAL A 66 1.99 7.15 10.68
CA VAL A 66 1.78 7.74 9.34
C VAL A 66 0.71 8.84 9.38
N LEU A 67 -0.42 8.59 10.07
CA LEU A 67 -1.49 9.58 10.19
C LEU A 67 -1.04 10.86 10.91
N MET A 68 -0.28 10.72 12.00
CA MET A 68 0.28 11.86 12.73
C MET A 68 1.31 12.63 11.90
N PHE A 69 2.14 11.90 11.15
CA PHE A 69 3.11 12.50 10.24
C PHE A 69 2.42 13.28 9.11
N VAL A 70 1.42 12.69 8.46
CA VAL A 70 0.61 13.36 7.43
C VAL A 70 -0.13 14.58 8.01
N ALA A 71 -0.68 14.46 9.22
CA ALA A 71 -1.30 15.58 9.92
C ALA A 71 -0.32 16.71 10.21
N ALA A 72 0.97 16.43 10.40
CA ALA A 72 1.98 17.43 10.66
C ALA A 72 2.43 18.21 9.41
N GLN A 73 2.00 17.81 8.21
CA GLN A 73 2.38 18.49 6.98
C GLN A 73 1.62 19.81 6.78
N PRO A 74 2.28 20.87 6.24
CA PRO A 74 1.64 22.14 5.93
C PRO A 74 0.54 21.99 4.86
N PRO A 75 -0.44 22.91 4.80
CA PRO A 75 -0.50 24.22 5.46
C PRO A 75 -1.24 24.26 6.82
N ALA A 76 -1.65 23.12 7.37
CA ALA A 76 -2.75 23.06 8.34
C ALA A 76 -2.38 23.14 9.84
N ALA A 77 -1.10 23.30 10.23
CA ALA A 77 -0.69 23.20 11.63
C ALA A 77 0.28 24.32 12.05
N ASP A 78 -0.01 24.95 13.19
CA ASP A 78 0.91 25.86 13.87
C ASP A 78 2.23 25.14 14.22
N ALA A 79 3.35 25.87 14.30
CA ALA A 79 4.67 25.28 14.52
C ALA A 79 4.75 24.39 15.78
N VAL A 80 4.03 24.76 16.84
CA VAL A 80 3.95 23.99 18.10
C VAL A 80 3.17 22.69 17.91
N GLU A 81 2.03 22.77 17.22
CA GLU A 81 1.17 21.61 16.94
C GLU A 81 1.86 20.63 15.97
N ARG A 82 2.52 21.15 14.94
CA ARG A 82 3.36 20.38 14.03
C ARG A 82 4.44 19.61 14.79
N ARG A 83 5.16 20.28 15.69
CA ARG A 83 6.19 19.63 16.52
C ARG A 83 5.62 18.53 17.40
N ALA A 84 4.47 18.76 18.04
CA ALA A 84 3.79 17.77 18.87
C ALA A 84 3.39 16.53 18.06
N ARG A 85 2.79 16.71 16.88
CA ARG A 85 2.38 15.63 15.97
C ARG A 85 3.57 14.80 15.49
N LEU A 86 4.69 15.43 15.13
CA LEU A 86 5.92 14.73 14.74
C LEU A 86 6.53 13.94 15.90
N LEU A 87 6.53 14.48 17.12
CA LEU A 87 7.00 13.75 18.30
C LEU A 87 6.11 12.53 18.61
N ILE A 88 4.79 12.66 18.48
CA ILE A 88 3.87 11.53 18.62
C ILE A 88 4.13 10.49 17.53
N ALA A 89 4.27 10.91 16.26
CA ALA A 89 4.59 10.01 15.15
C ALA A 89 5.90 9.24 15.42
N ALA A 90 6.95 9.94 15.88
CA ALA A 90 8.24 9.35 16.23
C ALA A 90 8.11 8.35 17.41
N ALA A 91 7.34 8.69 18.44
CA ALA A 91 7.11 7.79 19.57
C ALA A 91 6.36 6.51 19.14
N LEU A 92 5.32 6.65 18.30
CA LEU A 92 4.54 5.52 17.80
C LEU A 92 5.38 4.58 16.93
N VAL A 93 6.17 5.10 15.99
CA VAL A 93 7.04 4.25 15.16
C VAL A 93 8.16 3.62 15.96
N THR A 94 8.72 4.32 16.95
CA THR A 94 9.75 3.77 17.84
C THR A 94 9.19 2.61 18.67
N LEU A 95 7.96 2.76 19.20
CA LEU A 95 7.28 1.69 19.93
C LEU A 95 6.96 0.51 18.99
N ALA A 96 6.49 0.78 17.77
CA ALA A 96 6.24 -0.24 16.77
C ALA A 96 7.52 -1.05 16.46
N LEU A 97 8.65 -0.36 16.25
CA LEU A 97 9.96 -0.98 16.02
C LEU A 97 10.44 -1.78 17.23
N ALA A 98 10.27 -1.27 18.45
CA ALA A 98 10.64 -1.98 19.67
C ALA A 98 9.86 -3.30 19.83
N ILE A 99 8.56 -3.29 19.53
CA ILE A 99 7.75 -4.51 19.53
C ILE A 99 8.19 -5.44 18.38
N ASN A 100 8.52 -4.90 17.20
CA ASN A 100 8.97 -5.67 16.05
C ASN A 100 10.29 -6.42 16.31
N LEU A 101 11.19 -5.81 17.08
CA LEU A 101 12.45 -6.43 17.51
C LEU A 101 12.23 -7.68 18.39
N THR A 102 11.05 -7.86 18.98
CA THR A 102 10.69 -9.09 19.72
C THR A 102 10.47 -10.30 18.81
N PHE A 103 10.35 -10.09 17.49
CA PHE A 103 10.40 -11.16 16.49
C PHE A 103 11.85 -11.38 16.08
N THR A 104 12.42 -10.48 15.28
CA THR A 104 13.83 -10.50 14.88
C THR A 104 14.33 -9.10 14.50
N LEU A 105 15.64 -8.95 14.29
CA LEU A 105 16.20 -7.73 13.70
C LEU A 105 15.75 -7.55 12.24
N GLY A 106 15.63 -8.64 11.47
CA GLY A 106 15.25 -8.60 10.06
C GLY A 106 13.83 -8.09 9.85
N THR A 107 12.90 -8.49 10.71
CA THR A 107 11.48 -8.04 10.66
C THR A 107 11.35 -6.56 10.94
N ALA A 108 12.11 -6.06 11.93
CA ALA A 108 12.17 -4.64 12.24
C ALA A 108 12.75 -3.82 11.07
N LEU A 109 13.76 -4.35 10.37
CA LEU A 109 14.36 -3.71 9.20
C LEU A 109 13.38 -3.66 8.02
N ILE A 110 12.70 -4.76 7.71
CA ILE A 110 11.68 -4.82 6.65
C ILE A 110 10.53 -3.84 6.95
N PHE A 111 10.05 -3.82 8.19
CA PHE A 111 9.04 -2.85 8.62
C PHE A 111 9.51 -1.41 8.46
N SER A 112 10.75 -1.09 8.87
CA SER A 112 11.32 0.26 8.74
C SER A 112 11.42 0.72 7.29
N ILE A 113 11.86 -0.16 6.38
CA ILE A 113 11.94 0.12 4.95
C ILE A 113 10.52 0.35 4.39
N GLY A 114 9.59 -0.57 4.66
CA GLY A 114 8.20 -0.45 4.20
C GLY A 114 7.53 0.82 4.73
N PHE A 115 7.73 1.14 6.00
CA PHE A 115 7.25 2.38 6.62
C PHE A 115 7.83 3.63 5.93
N THR A 116 9.14 3.63 5.66
CA THR A 116 9.81 4.75 4.97
C THR A 116 9.24 4.98 3.58
N VAL A 117 9.01 3.90 2.82
CA VAL A 117 8.38 3.96 1.49
C VAL A 117 6.96 4.53 1.58
N VAL A 118 6.15 4.05 2.52
CA VAL A 118 4.78 4.56 2.73
C VAL A 118 4.79 6.04 3.11
N VAL A 119 5.71 6.47 3.99
CA VAL A 119 5.86 7.87 4.37
C VAL A 119 6.28 8.73 3.19
N LEU A 120 7.24 8.28 2.38
CA LEU A 120 7.69 9.00 1.18
C LEU A 120 6.55 9.18 0.17
N ILE A 121 5.81 8.11 -0.11
CA ILE A 121 4.61 8.16 -0.96
C ILE A 121 3.55 9.10 -0.37
N ALA A 122 3.36 9.10 0.95
CA ALA A 122 2.42 9.98 1.62
C ALA A 122 2.84 11.46 1.52
N THR A 123 4.14 11.76 1.45
CA THR A 123 4.64 13.14 1.26
C THR A 123 4.49 13.66 -0.18
N GLU A 124 4.65 12.79 -1.18
CA GLU A 124 4.60 13.17 -2.59
C GLU A 124 3.17 13.44 -3.08
N ASN A 125 2.16 12.79 -2.49
CA ASN A 125 0.75 12.98 -2.84
C ASN A 125 0.14 14.25 -2.21
N ARG A 126 0.71 15.43 -2.52
CA ARG A 126 0.28 16.76 -2.01
C ARG A 126 -1.17 17.13 -2.37
N ASP A 127 -1.77 16.53 -3.39
CA ASP A 127 -3.11 16.90 -3.88
C ASP A 127 -4.30 16.29 -3.13
N HIS A 128 -4.11 15.81 -1.90
CA HIS A 128 -5.16 15.15 -1.10
C HIS A 128 -5.78 13.90 -1.77
N ARG A 129 -5.22 13.44 -2.90
CA ARG A 129 -5.57 12.21 -3.62
C ARG A 129 -4.70 11.05 -3.16
N ILE A 130 -4.66 10.81 -1.85
CA ILE A 130 -4.05 9.60 -1.32
C ILE A 130 -5.14 8.55 -1.18
N PRO A 131 -5.26 7.53 -2.05
CA PRO A 131 -5.68 6.28 -1.42
C PRO A 131 -5.09 4.98 -1.98
N ARG A 132 -4.65 4.89 -3.25
CA ARG A 132 -4.59 3.56 -3.90
C ARG A 132 -3.20 3.04 -4.24
N LEU A 133 -2.25 3.90 -4.62
CA LEU A 133 -0.83 3.49 -4.69
C LEU A 133 -0.26 3.16 -3.30
N ILE A 134 -0.76 3.82 -2.25
CA ILE A 134 -0.48 3.42 -0.86
C ILE A 134 -1.10 2.06 -0.57
N SER A 135 -2.35 1.80 -0.96
CA SER A 135 -2.97 0.48 -0.80
C SER A 135 -2.22 -0.64 -1.53
N GLY A 136 -1.76 -0.40 -2.75
CA GLY A 136 -0.94 -1.36 -3.51
C GLY A 136 0.42 -1.62 -2.86
N ALA A 137 1.12 -0.56 -2.44
CA ALA A 137 2.38 -0.68 -1.73
C ALA A 137 2.22 -1.40 -0.37
N LEU A 138 1.11 -1.14 0.34
CA LEU A 138 0.79 -1.83 1.58
C LEU A 138 0.47 -3.29 1.35
N ILE A 139 -0.27 -3.65 0.29
CA ILE A 139 -0.59 -5.06 0.01
C ILE A 139 0.61 -5.86 -0.46
N ALA A 140 1.58 -5.23 -1.12
CA ALA A 140 2.85 -5.90 -1.38
C ALA A 140 3.75 -5.97 -0.13
N GLY A 141 3.86 -4.88 0.63
CA GLY A 141 4.80 -4.78 1.76
C GLY A 141 4.34 -5.45 3.06
N ILE A 142 3.03 -5.49 3.33
CA ILE A 142 2.48 -6.09 4.56
C ILE A 142 2.73 -7.60 4.60
N PRO A 143 2.46 -8.40 3.55
CA PRO A 143 2.80 -9.82 3.54
C PRO A 143 4.28 -10.06 3.83
N PHE A 144 5.19 -9.30 3.20
CA PHE A 144 6.62 -9.41 3.50
C PHE A 144 6.93 -9.21 4.99
N TRP A 145 6.42 -8.14 5.58
CA TRP A 145 6.67 -7.86 7.00
C TRP A 145 6.03 -8.92 7.92
N VAL A 146 4.75 -9.25 7.71
CA VAL A 146 3.98 -10.18 8.55
C VAL A 146 4.57 -11.59 8.45
N TRP A 147 4.84 -12.09 7.26
CA TRP A 147 5.38 -13.44 7.08
C TRP A 147 6.82 -13.53 7.58
N SER A 148 7.59 -12.43 7.49
CA SER A 148 8.88 -12.36 8.18
C SER A 148 8.74 -12.52 9.69
N ALA A 149 7.73 -11.86 10.29
CA ALA A 149 7.50 -11.91 11.73
C ALA A 149 7.09 -13.33 12.18
N LEU A 150 6.30 -14.00 11.34
CA LEU A 150 5.86 -15.37 11.56
C LEU A 150 6.88 -16.44 11.10
N GLN A 151 8.00 -16.04 10.51
CA GLN A 151 8.97 -16.94 9.85
C GLN A 151 8.37 -17.80 8.72
N ALA A 152 7.26 -17.36 8.13
CA ALA A 152 6.53 -18.02 7.05
C ALA A 152 7.10 -17.67 5.66
N TRP A 153 8.43 -17.74 5.51
CA TRP A 153 9.09 -17.34 4.27
C TRP A 153 8.95 -18.38 3.17
N THR A 154 8.48 -17.94 2.00
CA THR A 154 8.50 -18.74 0.77
C THR A 154 9.27 -17.99 -0.31
N TRP A 155 9.87 -18.74 -1.25
CA TRP A 155 10.49 -18.13 -2.44
C TRP A 155 9.47 -17.33 -3.25
N GLY A 156 8.20 -17.72 -3.20
CA GLY A 156 7.12 -17.03 -3.88
C GLY A 156 6.84 -15.62 -3.34
N LEU A 157 7.12 -15.34 -2.06
CA LEU A 157 7.05 -13.96 -1.55
C LEU A 157 7.95 -13.01 -2.34
N LEU A 158 9.16 -13.44 -2.74
CA LEU A 158 10.10 -12.58 -3.46
C LEU A 158 9.52 -12.02 -4.76
N LEU A 159 8.55 -12.69 -5.37
CA LEU A 159 7.85 -12.23 -6.57
C LEU A 159 6.99 -10.97 -6.32
N LEU A 160 6.57 -10.73 -5.08
CA LEU A 160 5.83 -9.51 -4.74
C LEU A 160 6.68 -8.25 -4.93
N ILE A 161 8.02 -8.33 -4.89
CA ILE A 161 8.91 -7.19 -5.14
C ILE A 161 8.81 -6.71 -6.60
N PRO A 162 9.10 -7.53 -7.63
CA PRO A 162 8.96 -7.09 -9.01
C PRO A 162 7.51 -6.75 -9.36
N LEU A 163 6.51 -7.45 -8.80
CA LEU A 163 5.09 -7.09 -8.99
C LEU A 163 4.77 -5.71 -8.42
N ALA A 164 5.28 -5.37 -7.24
CA ALA A 164 5.12 -4.04 -6.65
C ALA A 164 5.81 -2.96 -7.49
N ALA A 165 7.03 -3.22 -7.96
CA ALA A 165 7.77 -2.29 -8.80
C ALA A 165 7.04 -2.00 -10.11
N ILE A 166 6.59 -3.04 -10.82
CA ILE A 166 5.81 -2.90 -12.06
C ILE A 166 4.49 -2.19 -11.75
N GLY A 167 3.84 -2.51 -10.64
CA GLY A 167 2.60 -1.85 -10.22
C GLY A 167 2.76 -0.34 -10.01
N VAL A 168 3.83 0.08 -9.32
CA VAL A 168 4.16 1.50 -9.11
C VAL A 168 4.43 2.21 -10.43
N ILE A 169 5.22 1.61 -11.33
CA ILE A 169 5.52 2.18 -12.65
C ILE A 169 4.25 2.29 -13.50
N SER A 170 3.43 1.25 -13.51
CA SER A 170 2.19 1.19 -14.29
C SER A 170 1.17 2.22 -13.82
N ASP A 171 1.01 2.39 -12.50
CA ASP A 171 0.16 3.43 -11.93
C ASP A 171 0.68 4.84 -12.25
N GLY A 172 2.00 5.04 -12.17
CA GLY A 172 2.64 6.29 -12.58
C GLY A 172 2.30 6.68 -14.02
N HIS A 173 2.36 5.72 -14.95
CA HIS A 173 1.93 5.94 -16.33
C HIS A 173 0.43 6.21 -16.45
N MET A 174 -0.45 5.51 -15.72
CA MET A 174 -1.88 5.78 -15.78
C MET A 174 -2.22 7.19 -15.26
N ARG A 175 -1.58 7.63 -14.19
CA ARG A 175 -1.73 9.01 -13.69
C ARG A 175 -1.27 10.03 -14.70
N ALA A 176 -0.13 9.80 -15.35
CA ALA A 176 0.37 10.66 -16.42
C ALA A 176 -0.57 10.71 -17.62
N ALA A 177 -1.24 9.59 -17.96
CA ALA A 177 -2.25 9.56 -19.03
C ALA A 177 -3.50 10.40 -18.72
N VAL A 178 -3.78 10.64 -17.45
CA VAL A 178 -5.00 11.31 -16.95
C VAL A 178 -4.71 12.74 -16.46
N ALA A 179 -3.45 13.15 -16.41
CA ALA A 179 -3.03 14.49 -16.02
C ALA A 179 -3.53 15.57 -17.00
N SER A 180 -3.73 16.80 -16.50
CA SER A 180 -4.15 17.93 -17.32
C SER A 180 -3.09 18.26 -18.38
N PRO A 181 -3.46 18.62 -19.62
CA PRO A 181 -2.50 18.97 -20.67
C PRO A 181 -1.62 20.20 -20.36
N GLU A 182 -1.92 20.98 -19.32
CA GLU A 182 -1.07 22.10 -18.87
C GLU A 182 0.23 21.65 -18.19
N ASP A 183 0.32 20.39 -17.73
CA ASP A 183 1.54 19.80 -17.17
C ASP A 183 2.40 19.06 -18.23
N ALA A 184 2.06 19.21 -19.52
CA ALA A 184 2.55 18.35 -20.60
C ALA A 184 3.90 18.79 -21.22
N ASP A 185 4.96 18.85 -20.42
CA ASP A 185 6.32 18.61 -20.89
C ASP A 185 6.60 17.08 -20.95
N SER A 186 5.62 16.31 -21.43
CA SER A 186 5.72 14.86 -21.49
C SER A 186 6.22 14.41 -22.87
N LEU A 187 7.29 13.61 -22.87
CA LEU A 187 7.81 12.92 -24.06
C LEU A 187 6.81 11.94 -24.70
N LEU A 188 5.71 11.60 -24.01
CA LEU A 188 4.75 10.58 -24.43
C LEU A 188 3.31 11.12 -24.48
N THR A 189 2.55 10.66 -25.48
CA THR A 189 1.12 10.96 -25.57
C THR A 189 0.32 10.24 -24.48
N PRO A 190 -0.87 10.75 -24.07
CA PRO A 190 -1.73 10.07 -23.11
C PRO A 190 -2.07 8.61 -23.49
N ARG A 191 -2.24 8.34 -24.81
CA ARG A 191 -2.46 6.99 -25.32
C ARG A 191 -1.25 6.09 -25.10
N ALA A 192 -0.03 6.60 -25.32
CA ALA A 192 1.20 5.85 -25.08
C ALA A 192 1.39 5.53 -23.59
N HIS A 193 1.04 6.47 -22.70
CA HIS A 193 1.04 6.22 -21.27
C HIS A 193 0.02 5.14 -20.84
N ARG A 194 -1.21 5.14 -21.38
CA ARG A 194 -2.17 4.05 -21.12
C ARG A 194 -1.63 2.70 -21.57
N LEU A 195 -1.07 2.64 -22.77
CA LEU A 195 -0.50 1.42 -23.32
C LEU A 195 0.64 0.90 -22.42
N ALA A 196 1.54 1.78 -21.96
CA ALA A 196 2.60 1.42 -21.04
C ALA A 196 2.06 0.85 -19.71
N CYS A 197 0.99 1.44 -19.17
CA CYS A 197 0.30 0.90 -18.00
C CYS A 197 -0.27 -0.51 -18.27
N TRP A 198 -0.97 -0.72 -19.39
CA TRP A 198 -1.53 -2.03 -19.74
C TRP A 198 -0.44 -3.09 -19.92
N LEU A 199 0.66 -2.74 -20.58
CA LEU A 199 1.80 -3.64 -20.73
C LEU A 199 2.40 -4.02 -19.38
N GLY A 200 2.47 -3.09 -18.42
CA GLY A 200 2.88 -3.40 -17.06
C GLY A 200 1.90 -4.33 -16.33
N ILE A 201 0.58 -4.11 -16.46
CA ILE A 201 -0.44 -5.02 -15.89
C ILE A 201 -0.32 -6.43 -16.48
N PHE A 202 -0.22 -6.55 -17.81
CA PHE A 202 -0.04 -7.83 -18.48
C PHE A 202 1.30 -8.49 -18.14
N GLY A 203 2.36 -7.69 -18.03
CA GLY A 203 3.67 -8.15 -17.57
C GLY A 203 3.60 -8.75 -16.16
N SER A 204 2.92 -8.07 -15.22
CA SER A 204 2.68 -8.58 -13.87
C SER A 204 1.88 -9.90 -13.87
N ALA A 205 0.80 -9.97 -14.64
CA ALA A 205 0.00 -11.19 -14.77
C ALA A 205 0.82 -12.35 -15.36
N LEU A 206 1.64 -12.08 -16.39
CA LEU A 206 2.51 -13.06 -17.02
C LEU A 206 3.59 -13.55 -16.07
N ILE A 207 4.23 -12.65 -15.33
CA ILE A 207 5.23 -12.99 -14.31
C ILE A 207 4.61 -13.89 -13.24
N ALA A 208 3.44 -13.52 -12.72
CA ALA A 208 2.71 -14.35 -11.75
C ALA A 208 2.37 -15.73 -12.33
N LEU A 209 1.93 -15.80 -13.60
CA LEU A 209 1.59 -17.05 -14.27
C LEU A 209 2.80 -17.95 -14.50
N VAL A 210 3.91 -17.40 -15.00
CA VAL A 210 5.16 -18.14 -15.18
C VAL A 210 5.71 -18.62 -13.84
N ALA A 211 5.69 -17.76 -12.81
CA ALA A 211 6.13 -18.17 -11.47
C ALA A 211 5.21 -19.24 -10.87
N GLY A 212 3.90 -19.15 -11.08
CA GLY A 212 2.93 -20.16 -10.67
C GLY A 212 3.21 -21.51 -11.34
N LEU A 213 3.45 -21.52 -12.66
CA LEU A 213 3.79 -22.74 -13.39
C LEU A 213 5.13 -23.37 -12.97
N LEU A 214 6.08 -22.55 -12.49
CA LEU A 214 7.39 -22.99 -12.03
C LEU A 214 7.42 -23.38 -10.55
N SER A 215 6.31 -23.24 -9.83
CA SER A 215 6.21 -23.53 -8.40
C SER A 215 5.04 -24.47 -8.10
N ASP A 216 4.96 -24.96 -6.86
CA ASP A 216 3.82 -25.76 -6.38
C ASP A 216 2.59 -24.89 -6.04
N ALA A 217 2.53 -23.65 -6.54
CA ALA A 217 1.43 -22.72 -6.29
C ALA A 217 0.11 -23.23 -6.92
N ALA A 218 -1.02 -22.79 -6.34
CA ALA A 218 -2.34 -23.16 -6.83
C ALA A 218 -2.62 -22.56 -8.23
N ASN A 219 -2.27 -23.30 -9.29
CA ASN A 219 -2.35 -22.88 -10.69
C ASN A 219 -3.72 -22.29 -11.10
N GLY A 220 -4.82 -22.79 -10.52
CA GLY A 220 -6.17 -22.25 -10.76
C GLY A 220 -6.35 -20.82 -10.25
N VAL A 221 -5.78 -20.48 -9.08
CA VAL A 221 -5.85 -19.15 -8.48
C VAL A 221 -4.98 -18.16 -9.26
N VAL A 222 -3.78 -18.58 -9.67
CA VAL A 222 -2.88 -17.77 -10.49
C VAL A 222 -3.52 -17.47 -11.85
N ALA A 223 -4.15 -18.46 -12.49
CA ALA A 223 -4.89 -18.27 -13.74
C ALA A 223 -6.07 -17.30 -13.60
N LEU A 224 -6.81 -17.36 -12.48
CA LEU A 224 -7.85 -16.38 -12.16
C LEU A 224 -7.30 -14.95 -12.02
N GLY A 225 -6.09 -14.82 -11.47
CA GLY A 225 -5.34 -13.56 -11.44
C GLY A 225 -5.14 -12.97 -12.84
N ALA A 226 -4.63 -13.79 -13.77
CA ALA A 226 -4.37 -13.37 -15.14
C ALA A 226 -5.66 -13.02 -15.92
N VAL A 227 -6.71 -13.86 -15.79
CA VAL A 227 -8.01 -13.61 -16.45
C VAL A 227 -8.64 -12.31 -15.92
N GLY A 228 -8.63 -12.09 -14.61
CA GLY A 228 -9.17 -10.87 -14.02
C GLY A 228 -8.42 -9.61 -14.47
N ALA A 229 -7.10 -9.67 -14.59
CA ALA A 229 -6.30 -8.57 -15.13
C ALA A 229 -6.70 -8.22 -16.58
N ILE A 230 -6.90 -9.24 -17.43
CA ILE A 230 -7.36 -9.05 -18.82
C ILE A 230 -8.73 -8.38 -18.87
N VAL A 231 -9.68 -8.87 -18.07
CA VAL A 231 -11.04 -8.31 -18.02
C VAL A 231 -11.00 -6.85 -17.56
N LEU A 232 -10.24 -6.52 -16.52
CA LEU A 232 -10.15 -5.17 -15.98
C LEU A 232 -9.48 -4.19 -16.95
N VAL A 233 -8.43 -4.62 -17.65
CA VAL A 233 -7.83 -3.81 -18.73
C VAL A 233 -8.80 -3.65 -19.90
N GLY A 234 -9.55 -4.69 -20.27
CA GLY A 234 -10.56 -4.61 -21.32
C GLY A 234 -11.69 -3.63 -20.99
N LEU A 235 -12.15 -3.63 -19.74
CA LEU A 235 -13.11 -2.64 -19.24
C LEU A 235 -12.51 -1.23 -19.27
N GLU A 236 -11.25 -1.07 -18.89
CA GLU A 236 -10.56 0.21 -18.91
C GLU A 236 -10.41 0.77 -20.33
N ALA A 237 -10.05 -0.07 -21.29
CA ALA A 237 -9.91 0.30 -22.69
C ALA A 237 -11.20 0.91 -23.26
N GLY A 238 -12.36 0.44 -22.79
CA GLY A 238 -13.69 0.98 -23.13
C GLY A 238 -14.06 2.31 -22.47
N THR A 239 -13.27 2.80 -21.50
CA THR A 239 -13.56 4.06 -20.80
C THR A 239 -12.99 5.28 -21.54
N PRO A 240 -13.81 6.30 -21.84
CA PRO A 240 -13.33 7.53 -22.47
C PRO A 240 -12.66 8.44 -21.43
N LEU A 241 -11.41 8.84 -21.71
CA LEU A 241 -10.63 9.75 -20.84
C LEU A 241 -11.06 11.22 -20.92
N SER A 242 -11.84 11.60 -21.94
CA SER A 242 -12.25 12.98 -22.19
C SER A 242 -13.17 13.57 -21.13
N ALA A 243 -13.73 12.74 -20.24
CA ALA A 243 -14.59 13.17 -19.15
C ALA A 243 -13.92 12.91 -17.79
N ALA A 244 -14.00 13.87 -16.87
CA ALA A 244 -13.47 13.74 -15.50
C ALA A 244 -13.95 12.48 -14.74
N PRO A 245 -15.18 11.96 -14.93
CA PRO A 245 -15.57 10.67 -14.39
C PRO A 245 -14.81 9.49 -15.02
N GLY A 246 -14.58 9.51 -16.33
CA GLY A 246 -13.87 8.45 -17.06
C GLY A 246 -12.41 8.32 -16.64
N ALA A 247 -11.74 9.46 -16.45
CA ALA A 247 -10.40 9.55 -15.84
C ALA A 247 -10.29 8.81 -14.50
N ARG A 248 -11.26 9.01 -13.59
CA ARG A 248 -11.26 8.36 -12.26
C ARG A 248 -11.54 6.85 -12.35
N THR A 249 -12.43 6.45 -13.25
CA THR A 249 -12.76 5.04 -13.50
C THR A 249 -11.56 4.31 -14.08
N SER A 250 -10.86 4.94 -15.02
CA SER A 250 -9.67 4.38 -15.68
C SER A 250 -8.55 4.07 -14.68
N LEU A 251 -8.20 5.04 -13.82
CA LEU A 251 -7.28 4.83 -12.70
C LEU A 251 -7.74 3.68 -11.79
N ALA A 252 -9.03 3.65 -11.43
CA ALA A 252 -9.56 2.61 -10.55
C ALA A 252 -9.44 1.19 -11.12
N LEU A 253 -9.68 1.04 -12.42
CA LEU A 253 -9.59 -0.27 -13.09
C LEU A 253 -8.14 -0.75 -13.20
N ALA A 254 -7.21 0.15 -13.52
CA ALA A 254 -5.78 -0.17 -13.58
C ALA A 254 -5.24 -0.61 -12.22
N GLU A 255 -5.56 0.15 -11.16
CA GLU A 255 -5.17 -0.18 -9.79
C GLU A 255 -5.82 -1.48 -9.31
N ALA A 256 -7.10 -1.70 -9.62
CA ALA A 256 -7.80 -2.94 -9.30
C ALA A 256 -7.18 -4.15 -10.01
N ALA A 257 -6.69 -4.00 -11.25
CA ALA A 257 -6.05 -5.09 -11.98
C ALA A 257 -4.75 -5.53 -11.31
N LEU A 258 -3.88 -4.58 -10.97
CA LEU A 258 -2.62 -4.86 -10.26
C LEU A 258 -2.88 -5.50 -8.89
N LEU A 259 -3.85 -4.95 -8.17
CA LEU A 259 -4.25 -5.46 -6.87
C LEU A 259 -4.78 -6.89 -6.96
N TRP A 260 -5.61 -7.17 -7.97
CA TRP A 260 -6.16 -8.50 -8.22
C TRP A 260 -5.06 -9.52 -8.46
N VAL A 261 -4.08 -9.21 -9.33
CA VAL A 261 -2.92 -10.09 -9.57
C VAL A 261 -2.15 -10.35 -8.27
N ALA A 262 -1.87 -9.31 -7.48
CA ALA A 262 -1.14 -9.46 -6.22
C ALA A 262 -1.90 -10.34 -5.20
N ILE A 263 -3.21 -10.15 -5.06
CA ILE A 263 -4.04 -10.96 -4.16
C ILE A 263 -4.07 -12.42 -4.63
N CYS A 264 -4.33 -12.66 -5.91
CA CYS A 264 -4.33 -14.02 -6.46
C CYS A 264 -2.99 -14.72 -6.27
N TRP A 265 -1.88 -13.99 -6.41
CA TRP A 265 -0.55 -14.52 -6.10
C TRP A 265 -0.43 -14.89 -4.62
N ILE A 266 -0.75 -13.98 -3.69
CA ILE A 266 -0.65 -14.22 -2.23
C ILE A 266 -1.50 -15.43 -1.82
N VAL A 267 -2.70 -15.57 -2.37
CA VAL A 267 -3.61 -16.69 -2.07
C VAL A 267 -3.15 -18.00 -2.70
N SER A 268 -2.32 -17.95 -3.74
CA SER A 268 -1.80 -19.15 -4.41
C SER A 268 -0.57 -19.76 -3.77
N LEU A 269 0.12 -19.01 -2.89
CA LEU A 269 1.27 -19.43 -2.10
C LEU A 269 0.85 -20.29 -0.90
#